data_AF-A0A436VAT3-F1
#
_entry.id   AF-A0A436VAT3-F1
#
_cell.length_a   1.000
_cell.length_b   1.000
_cell.length_c   1.000
_cell.angle_alpha   90.00
_cell.angle_beta   90.00
_cell.angle_gamma   90.00
#
_symmetry.space_group_name_H-M   'P 1'
#
loop_
_entity.id
_entity.type
_entity.pdbx_description
1 polymer ?
#
loop_
_entity_poly.entity_id
_entity_poly.type
_entity_poly.pdbx_seq_one_letter_code
_entity_poly.pdbx_strand_id
1 'polypeptide(L)' 'MTGSAFELARRLGDHAEAVCREYLSNGHRSGNHWIVGDVRNTRGRSMHVRLRSNAKGPAGKWVDEATSEFGDLLD' A
#
# COMPACT_ATOMS: atom_id res chain seq x y z
N MET A 1 -16.16 9.70 -17.07
CA MET A 1 -15.98 9.79 -15.60
C MET A 1 -14.49 9.95 -15.35
N THR A 2 -13.98 11.19 -15.32
CA THR A 2 -12.58 11.46 -14.95
C THR A 2 -12.54 11.55 -13.43
N GLY A 3 -12.44 10.41 -12.75
CA GLY A 3 -12.21 10.40 -11.30
C GLY A 3 -10.87 11.07 -11.01
N SER A 4 -10.83 11.97 -10.03
CA SER A 4 -9.57 12.61 -9.63
C SER A 4 -8.59 11.55 -9.12
N ALA A 5 -7.28 11.85 -9.19
CA ALA A 5 -6.24 10.96 -8.65
C ALA A 5 -6.52 10.55 -7.20
N PHE A 6 -7.05 11.48 -6.41
CA PHE A 6 -7.49 11.22 -5.04
C PHE A 6 -8.61 10.16 -4.94
N GLU A 7 -9.62 10.23 -5.83
CA GLU A 7 -10.71 9.26 -5.82
C GLU A 7 -10.23 7.87 -6.23
N LEU A 8 -9.30 7.81 -7.20
CA LEU A 8 -8.66 6.57 -7.61
C LEU A 8 -7.84 5.95 -6.47
N ALA A 9 -6.98 6.74 -5.82
CA ALA A 9 -6.20 6.32 -4.66
C ALA A 9 -7.10 5.80 -3.53
N ARG A 10 -8.23 6.47 -3.26
CA ARG A 10 -9.21 6.02 -2.27
C ARG A 10 -9.81 4.65 -2.62
N ARG A 11 -10.23 4.45 -3.88
CA ARG A 11 -10.78 3.17 -4.34
C ARG A 11 -9.74 2.05 -4.29
N LEU A 12 -8.50 2.34 -4.64
CA LEU A 12 -7.39 1.38 -4.48
C LEU A 12 -7.19 1.04 -3.00
N GLY A 13 -7.25 2.03 -2.10
CA GLY A 13 -7.20 1.82 -0.65
C GLY A 13 -8.32 0.92 -0.12
N ASP A 14 -9.56 1.09 -0.60
CA ASP A 14 -10.70 0.23 -0.24
C ASP A 14 -10.45 -1.25 -0.63
N HIS A 15 -9.62 -1.49 -1.65
CA HIS A 15 -9.22 -2.80 -2.14
C HIS A 15 -7.73 -3.11 -1.91
N ALA A 16 -7.10 -2.50 -0.90
CA ALA A 16 -5.65 -2.50 -0.74
C ALA A 16 -5.01 -3.90 -0.75
N GLU A 17 -5.62 -4.90 -0.11
CA GLU A 17 -5.06 -6.25 -0.11
C GLU A 17 -5.09 -6.90 -1.50
N ALA A 18 -6.16 -6.68 -2.28
CA ALA A 18 -6.23 -7.22 -3.64
C ALA A 18 -5.17 -6.57 -4.53
N VAL A 19 -5.00 -5.25 -4.41
CA VAL A 19 -3.94 -4.49 -5.11
C VAL A 19 -2.56 -5.02 -4.72
N CYS A 20 -2.28 -5.20 -3.42
CA CYS A 20 -1.00 -5.72 -2.97
C CYS A 20 -0.74 -7.17 -3.44
N ARG A 21 -1.76 -8.02 -3.49
CA ARG A 21 -1.62 -9.39 -4.01
C ARG A 21 -1.27 -9.41 -5.49
N GLU A 22 -1.84 -8.49 -6.26
CA GLU A 22 -1.63 -8.40 -7.71
C GLU A 22 -0.26 -7.78 -8.04
N TYR A 23 0.04 -6.61 -7.48
CA TYR A 23 1.20 -5.81 -7.87
C TYR A 23 2.41 -5.94 -6.94
N LEU A 24 2.18 -6.30 -5.66
CA LEU A 24 3.22 -6.44 -4.63
C LEU A 24 3.35 -7.91 -4.18
N SER A 25 3.26 -8.83 -5.13
CA SER A 25 3.19 -10.29 -4.93
C SER A 25 4.40 -10.93 -4.23
N ASN A 26 5.56 -10.27 -4.17
CA ASN A 26 6.71 -10.74 -3.39
C ASN A 26 6.59 -10.42 -1.90
N GLY A 27 5.57 -9.65 -1.51
CA GLY A 27 5.24 -9.37 -0.13
C GLY A 27 4.28 -10.37 0.48
N HIS A 28 3.85 -10.09 1.71
CA HIS A 28 2.88 -10.90 2.42
C HIS A 28 2.06 -10.06 3.40
N ARG A 29 0.89 -10.59 3.77
CA ARG A 29 0.03 -9.98 4.78
C ARG A 29 0.55 -10.28 6.19
N SER A 30 0.70 -9.22 7.00
CA SER A 30 0.96 -9.30 8.44
C SER A 30 -0.01 -8.39 9.20
N GLY A 31 -1.02 -8.98 9.84
CA GLY A 31 -2.07 -8.26 10.54
C GLY A 31 -2.85 -7.30 9.61
N ASN A 32 -2.73 -6.00 9.86
CA ASN A 32 -3.34 -4.94 9.06
C ASN A 32 -2.40 -4.32 8.02
N HIS A 33 -1.24 -4.93 7.77
CA HIS A 33 -0.26 -4.42 6.82
C HIS A 33 0.12 -5.48 5.78
N TRP A 34 0.50 -5.01 4.60
CA TRP A 34 1.27 -5.78 3.62
C TRP A 34 2.73 -5.40 3.77
N ILE A 35 3.61 -6.39 3.81
CA ILE A 35 5.05 -6.22 4.03
C ILE A 35 5.78 -6.66 2.78
N VAL A 36 6.58 -5.78 2.19
CA VAL A 36 7.38 -6.02 0.98
C VAL A 36 8.70 -5.24 1.05
N GLY A 37 9.62 -5.48 0.12
CA GLY A 37 10.90 -4.76 0.09
C GLY A 37 10.72 -3.28 -0.22
N ASP A 38 10.13 -2.97 -1.36
CA ASP A 38 10.00 -1.59 -1.84
C ASP A 38 8.83 -1.46 -2.83
N VAL A 39 8.63 -0.26 -3.37
CA VAL A 39 7.64 0.04 -4.42
C VAL A 39 7.86 -0.74 -5.72
N ARG A 40 9.07 -1.27 -5.94
CA ARG A 40 9.42 -2.10 -7.11
C ARG A 40 9.11 -3.59 -6.87
N ASN A 41 8.37 -3.92 -5.80
CA ASN A 41 8.01 -5.29 -5.43
C ASN A 41 9.24 -6.18 -5.22
N THR A 42 10.36 -5.63 -4.71
CA THR A 42 11.49 -6.46 -4.31
C THR A 42 11.12 -7.28 -3.05
N ARG A 43 11.77 -8.43 -2.86
CA ARG A 43 11.63 -9.19 -1.61
C ARG A 43 12.27 -8.42 -0.47
N GLY A 44 11.58 -8.32 0.65
CA GLY A 44 12.08 -7.62 1.82
C GLY A 44 10.97 -7.28 2.79
N ARG A 45 11.24 -6.32 3.65
CA ARG A 45 10.35 -5.94 4.75
C ARG A 45 10.52 -4.49 5.19
N SER A 46 11.04 -3.65 4.31
CA SER A 46 11.21 -2.21 4.56
C SER A 46 9.96 -1.42 4.21
N MET A 47 9.16 -1.87 3.24
CA MET A 47 7.92 -1.19 2.86
C MET A 47 6.68 -1.85 3.49
N HIS A 48 5.83 -1.01 4.08
CA HIS A 48 4.60 -1.38 4.78
C HIS A 48 3.40 -0.67 4.17
N VAL A 49 2.44 -1.41 3.63
CA VAL A 49 1.16 -0.86 3.12
C VAL A 49 0.04 -1.14 4.12
N ARG A 50 -0.76 -0.13 4.49
CA ARG A 50 -1.92 -0.32 5.36
C ARG A 50 -3.10 -0.93 4.58
N LEU A 51 -3.58 -2.08 5.03
CA LEU A 51 -4.65 -2.83 4.33
C LEU A 51 -6.06 -2.38 4.67
N ARG A 52 -6.29 -1.83 5.87
CA ARG A 52 -7.60 -1.32 6.29
C ARG A 52 -7.44 -0.01 7.06
N SER A 53 -8.42 0.88 6.89
CA SER A 53 -8.51 2.14 7.63
C SER A 53 -8.62 1.89 9.12
N ASN A 54 -7.98 2.74 9.92
CA ASN A 54 -8.08 2.71 11.38
C ASN A 54 -7.89 4.12 11.96
N ALA A 55 -7.83 4.25 13.29
CA ALA A 55 -7.63 5.54 13.97
C ALA A 55 -6.34 6.28 13.54
N LYS A 56 -5.37 5.59 12.93
CA LYS A 56 -4.10 6.16 12.43
C LYS A 56 -4.17 6.56 10.94
N GLY A 57 -5.32 6.40 10.28
CA GLY A 57 -5.56 6.91 8.93
C GLY A 57 -6.13 5.89 7.93
N PRO A 58 -6.22 6.27 6.64
CA PRO A 58 -6.86 5.48 5.60
C PRO A 58 -6.03 4.26 5.19
N ALA A 59 -6.69 3.28 4.59
CA ALA A 59 -6.07 2.17 3.87
C ALA A 59 -5.33 2.66 2.60
N GLY A 60 -4.44 1.83 2.08
CA GLY A 60 -3.67 2.09 0.86
C GLY A 60 -2.48 3.04 1.06
N LYS A 61 -2.29 3.61 2.25
CA LYS A 61 -1.07 4.37 2.55
C LYS A 61 0.10 3.44 2.80
N TRP A 62 1.26 3.79 2.23
CA TRP A 62 2.50 3.04 2.40
C TRP A 62 3.64 3.92 2.91
N VAL A 63 4.62 3.28 3.54
CA VAL A 63 5.89 3.88 3.97
C VAL A 63 7.00 2.86 3.76
N ASP A 64 8.16 3.31 3.29
CA ASP A 64 9.40 2.55 3.25
C ASP A 64 10.33 3.08 4.35
N GLU A 65 10.62 2.24 5.35
CA GLU A 65 11.45 2.61 6.49
C GLU A 65 12.94 2.74 6.12
N ALA A 66 13.40 2.13 5.03
CA ALA A 66 14.79 2.20 4.58
C ALA A 66 15.10 3.52 3.87
N THR A 67 14.13 4.07 3.12
CA THR A 67 14.30 5.32 2.37
C THR A 67 13.58 6.52 3.00
N SER A 68 12.71 6.28 3.98
CA SER A 68 11.77 7.28 4.53
C SER A 68 10.77 7.83 3.50
N GLU A 69 10.60 7.14 2.36
CA GLU A 69 9.58 7.47 1.38
C GLU A 69 8.20 6.99 1.85
N PHE A 70 7.16 7.67 1.39
CA PHE A 70 5.77 7.34 1.73
C PHE A 70 4.85 7.80 0.62
N GLY A 71 3.66 7.20 0.56
CA GLY A 71 2.69 7.47 -0.49
C GLY A 71 1.36 6.75 -0.30
N ASP A 72 0.59 6.65 -1.36
CA ASP A 72 -0.53 5.72 -1.51
C ASP A 72 -0.38 4.78 -2.71
N LEU A 73 -1.35 3.90 -2.88
CA LEU A 73 -1.35 2.87 -3.93
C LEU A 73 -1.40 3.40 -5.36
N LEU A 74 -1.52 4.72 -5.56
CA LEU A 74 -1.43 5.33 -6.89
C LEU A 74 -0.01 5.82 -7.24
N ASP A 75 0.85 6.01 -6.24
CA ASP A 75 2.27 6.38 -6.43
C ASP A 75 3.08 5.21 -7.00
#